data_AF-A0A0L7K9A0-F1
#
_entry.id   AF-A0A0L7K9A0-F1
#
_cell.length_a   1.000
_cell.length_b   1.000
_cell.length_c   1.000
_cell.angle_alpha   90.00
_cell.angle_beta   90.00
_cell.angle_gamma   90.00
#
_symmetry.space_group_name_H-M   'P 1'
#
loop_
_entity.id
_entity.type
_entity.pdbx_description
1 polymer ?
#
loop_
_entity_poly.entity_id
_entity_poly.type
_entity_poly.pdbx_seq_one_letter_code
_entity_poly.pdbx_strand_id
1 'polypeptide(L)'
;MMHIFCKLFLFFSFVYISNIKCVEEVVNNKSKRLIDIYHAAVKELIQNEELIDLIDKHNVDYSVIESIENLPNLSDINVKDDIDDVLSEIIKKKEVKIGALKNKNWGIIGNYEQNPPVGFWPDVMYIIWETISKHIFNDEDAINITYNYYDNVFVALNDKDIHMTDNYFLSNSRLVDQSGNNLPKLTSGLPIIKHSNKIMILKEYNINNLEDLKSYISKNEGLKIACLTEANCNALKNIFLDKVTYDYKSFSSYIDLSKSVLSKSHIIGVISGIPFNFNEHKINVFDSFLKTGHSAYFK
;
A
#
# COMPACT_ATOMS: atom_id res chain seq x y z
N MET A 1 46.62 -26.04 -3.40
CA MET A 1 46.16 -24.64 -3.30
C MET A 1 44.67 -24.47 -3.65
N MET A 2 44.18 -25.12 -4.72
CA MET A 2 42.77 -25.03 -5.16
C MET A 2 41.72 -25.56 -4.14
N HIS A 3 42.04 -26.62 -3.39
CA HIS A 3 41.13 -27.17 -2.36
C HIS A 3 40.92 -26.28 -1.12
N ILE A 4 41.86 -25.38 -0.82
CA ILE A 4 41.76 -24.45 0.33
C ILE A 4 40.87 -23.26 -0.06
N PHE A 5 40.99 -22.76 -1.28
CA PHE A 5 40.14 -21.70 -1.82
C PHE A 5 38.67 -22.12 -1.94
N CYS A 6 38.38 -23.34 -2.38
CA CYS A 6 37.00 -23.85 -2.45
C CYS A 6 36.33 -23.95 -1.07
N LYS A 7 37.09 -24.38 -0.04
CA LYS A 7 36.58 -24.47 1.35
C LYS A 7 36.33 -23.09 1.96
N LEU A 8 37.20 -22.12 1.71
CA LEU A 8 37.00 -20.73 2.15
C LEU A 8 35.79 -20.08 1.46
N PHE A 9 35.62 -20.27 0.15
CA PHE A 9 34.49 -19.72 -0.59
C PHE A 9 33.14 -20.32 -0.12
N LEU A 10 33.10 -21.64 0.13
CA LEU A 10 31.93 -22.31 0.69
C LEU A 10 31.62 -21.87 2.13
N PHE A 11 32.64 -21.56 2.94
CA PHE A 11 32.44 -21.07 4.29
C PHE A 11 31.88 -19.64 4.30
N PHE A 12 32.40 -18.75 3.43
CA PHE A 12 31.86 -17.39 3.29
C PHE A 12 30.44 -17.38 2.72
N SER A 13 30.12 -18.22 1.74
CA SER A 13 28.76 -18.30 1.20
C SER A 13 27.77 -18.88 2.21
N PHE A 14 28.19 -19.87 3.02
CA PHE A 14 27.35 -20.41 4.08
C PHE A 14 27.09 -19.38 5.18
N VAL A 15 28.13 -18.68 5.66
CA VAL A 15 27.98 -17.59 6.66
C VAL A 15 27.11 -16.45 6.13
N TYR A 16 27.25 -16.09 4.85
CA TYR A 16 26.44 -15.06 4.21
C TYR A 16 24.96 -15.45 4.10
N ILE A 17 24.67 -16.68 3.66
CA ILE A 17 23.30 -17.22 3.57
C ILE A 17 22.66 -17.37 4.95
N SER A 18 23.42 -17.84 5.95
CA SER A 18 22.96 -17.93 7.33
C SER A 18 22.64 -16.56 7.93
N ASN A 19 23.45 -15.53 7.64
CA ASN A 19 23.19 -14.17 8.09
C ASN A 19 21.93 -13.56 7.44
N ILE A 20 21.68 -13.81 6.15
CA ILE A 20 20.47 -13.31 5.48
C ILE A 20 19.20 -13.93 6.10
N LYS A 21 19.17 -15.26 6.28
CA LYS A 21 18.03 -15.94 6.92
C LYS A 21 17.83 -15.51 8.38
N CYS A 22 18.92 -15.32 9.12
CA CYS A 22 18.85 -14.86 10.50
C CYS A 22 18.30 -13.42 10.59
N VAL A 23 18.62 -12.54 9.65
CA VAL A 23 18.05 -11.18 9.61
C VAL A 23 16.55 -11.22 9.26
N GLU A 24 16.13 -12.05 8.30
CA GLU A 24 14.70 -12.23 7.97
C GLU A 24 13.89 -12.80 9.15
N GLU A 25 14.43 -13.76 9.90
CA GLU A 25 13.77 -14.35 11.08
C GLU A 25 13.80 -13.44 12.33
N VAL A 26 14.86 -12.65 12.53
CA VAL A 26 14.97 -11.70 13.67
C VAL A 26 14.08 -10.46 13.46
N VAL A 27 13.95 -9.96 12.22
CA VAL A 27 13.03 -8.86 11.86
C VAL A 27 11.58 -9.26 12.14
N ASN A 28 11.22 -10.52 11.86
CA ASN A 28 9.85 -11.02 12.03
C ASN A 28 9.43 -11.20 13.50
N ASN A 29 10.30 -10.96 14.50
CA ASN A 29 9.93 -11.07 15.92
C ASN A 29 9.71 -9.72 16.62
N LYS A 30 10.32 -8.61 16.17
CA LYS A 30 10.28 -7.31 16.88
C LYS A 30 9.01 -6.51 16.62
N SER A 31 8.44 -6.59 15.42
CA SER A 31 7.19 -5.90 15.08
C SER A 31 5.96 -6.79 15.05
N LYS A 32 6.11 -8.11 15.26
CA LYS A 32 5.01 -9.07 15.10
C LYS A 32 3.78 -8.73 15.94
N ARG A 33 3.96 -8.45 17.24
CA ARG A 33 2.84 -8.09 18.11
C ARG A 33 2.15 -6.79 17.69
N LEU A 34 2.91 -5.81 17.21
CA LEU A 34 2.36 -4.57 16.66
C LEU A 34 1.56 -4.83 15.37
N ILE A 35 2.07 -5.69 14.48
CA ILE A 35 1.36 -6.07 13.25
C ILE A 35 0.09 -6.85 13.56
N ASP A 36 0.17 -7.83 14.48
CA ASP A 36 -0.96 -8.66 14.87
C ASP A 36 -2.08 -7.83 15.49
N ILE A 37 -1.77 -6.90 16.42
CA ILE A 37 -2.78 -6.01 17.02
C ILE A 37 -3.34 -5.01 16.01
N TYR A 38 -2.50 -4.51 15.09
CA TYR A 38 -2.94 -3.64 14.01
C TYR A 38 -3.94 -4.35 13.08
N HIS A 39 -3.67 -5.59 12.66
CA HIS A 39 -4.61 -6.37 11.86
C HIS A 39 -5.87 -6.74 12.65
N ALA A 40 -5.74 -7.06 13.94
CA ALA A 40 -6.90 -7.33 14.79
C ALA A 40 -7.82 -6.12 14.95
N ALA A 41 -7.25 -4.92 15.11
CA ALA A 41 -8.01 -3.67 15.18
C ALA A 41 -8.75 -3.38 13.87
N VAL A 42 -8.07 -3.54 12.73
CA VAL A 42 -8.71 -3.41 11.42
C VAL A 42 -9.86 -4.41 11.24
N LYS A 43 -9.69 -5.65 11.70
CA LYS A 43 -10.75 -6.66 11.66
C LYS A 43 -11.98 -6.20 12.44
N GLU A 44 -11.81 -5.72 13.67
CA GLU A 44 -12.90 -5.22 14.50
C GLU A 44 -13.62 -4.03 13.84
N LEU A 45 -12.86 -3.07 13.30
CA LEU A 45 -13.40 -1.91 12.58
C LEU A 45 -14.19 -2.28 11.32
N ILE A 46 -13.80 -3.36 10.61
CA ILE A 46 -14.57 -3.86 9.47
C ILE A 46 -15.84 -4.57 9.94
N GLN A 47 -15.74 -5.37 11.02
CA GLN A 47 -16.90 -6.09 11.58
C GLN A 47 -17.97 -5.16 12.15
N ASN A 48 -17.55 -4.02 12.70
CA ASN A 48 -18.43 -2.98 13.23
C ASN A 48 -18.86 -1.95 12.18
N GLU A 49 -18.46 -2.13 10.91
CA GLU A 49 -18.71 -1.21 9.78
C GLU A 49 -18.07 0.19 9.91
N GLU A 50 -17.37 0.52 11.00
CA GLU A 50 -16.74 1.83 11.22
C GLU A 50 -15.75 2.24 10.10
N LEU A 51 -14.96 1.29 9.58
CA LEU A 51 -14.06 1.56 8.47
C LEU A 51 -14.80 1.73 7.13
N ILE A 52 -15.97 1.08 6.97
CA ILE A 52 -16.82 1.19 5.79
C ILE A 52 -17.54 2.54 5.81
N ASP A 53 -18.12 2.90 6.96
CA ASP A 53 -18.72 4.22 7.20
C ASP A 53 -17.73 5.35 6.93
N LEU A 54 -16.45 5.14 7.25
CA LEU A 54 -15.41 6.13 6.96
C LEU A 54 -15.13 6.27 5.46
N ILE A 55 -15.14 5.17 4.70
CA ILE A 55 -15.04 5.20 3.23
C ILE A 55 -16.21 5.99 2.63
N ASP A 56 -17.43 5.72 3.10
CA ASP A 56 -18.65 6.36 2.61
C ASP A 56 -18.72 7.84 3.02
N LYS A 57 -18.34 8.18 4.25
CA LYS A 57 -18.26 9.56 4.77
C LYS A 57 -17.39 10.46 3.90
N HIS A 58 -16.24 9.95 3.45
CA HIS A 58 -15.32 10.71 2.58
C HIS A 58 -15.63 10.54 1.09
N ASN A 59 -16.57 9.67 0.72
CA ASN A 59 -16.95 9.35 -0.66
C ASN A 59 -15.73 9.00 -1.53
N VAL A 60 -14.91 8.07 -1.03
CA VAL A 60 -13.65 7.65 -1.67
C VAL A 60 -13.77 6.30 -2.36
N ASP A 61 -13.05 6.11 -3.47
CA ASP A 61 -13.09 4.89 -4.29
C ASP A 61 -12.12 3.82 -3.76
N TYR A 62 -12.35 3.42 -2.51
CA TYR A 62 -11.62 2.39 -1.81
C TYR A 62 -12.56 1.27 -1.35
N SER A 63 -11.98 0.12 -1.06
CA SER A 63 -12.66 -1.05 -0.53
C SER A 63 -11.79 -1.71 0.54
N VAL A 64 -12.43 -2.27 1.57
CA VAL A 64 -11.74 -3.01 2.62
C VAL A 64 -11.26 -4.38 2.12
N ILE A 65 -10.37 -5.02 2.86
CA ILE A 65 -9.98 -6.41 2.64
C ILE A 65 -11.19 -7.36 2.82
N GLU A 66 -11.42 -8.26 1.87
CA GLU A 66 -12.62 -9.12 1.83
C GLU A 66 -12.56 -10.31 2.82
N SER A 67 -11.40 -10.96 2.94
CA SER A 67 -11.22 -12.19 3.74
C SER A 67 -10.71 -11.91 5.16
N ILE A 68 -11.52 -11.21 5.97
CA ILE A 68 -11.17 -10.81 7.35
C ILE A 68 -11.10 -12.00 8.33
N GLU A 69 -11.62 -13.16 7.97
CA GLU A 69 -11.53 -14.39 8.77
C GLU A 69 -10.07 -14.84 9.01
N ASN A 70 -9.14 -14.42 8.14
CA ASN A 70 -7.72 -14.74 8.27
C ASN A 70 -6.96 -13.76 9.18
N LEU A 71 -7.60 -12.68 9.63
CA LEU A 71 -6.99 -11.72 10.55
C LEU A 71 -7.20 -12.19 12.02
N PRO A 72 -6.24 -11.91 12.92
CA PRO A 72 -6.37 -12.25 14.34
C PRO A 72 -7.54 -11.49 14.99
N ASN A 73 -8.08 -12.03 16.10
CA ASN A 73 -9.05 -11.30 16.92
C ASN A 73 -8.32 -10.48 17.98
N LEU A 74 -8.87 -9.32 18.36
CA LEU A 74 -8.27 -8.48 19.41
C LEU A 74 -8.16 -9.21 20.75
N SER A 75 -9.18 -10.00 21.11
CA SER A 75 -9.20 -10.80 22.34
C SER A 75 -8.02 -11.76 22.49
N ASP A 76 -7.40 -12.17 21.38
CA ASP A 76 -6.35 -13.19 21.35
C ASP A 76 -4.95 -12.57 21.37
N ILE A 77 -4.86 -11.24 21.33
CA ILE A 77 -3.59 -10.51 21.28
C ILE A 77 -2.95 -10.42 22.67
N ASN A 78 -1.67 -10.74 22.75
CA ASN A 78 -0.89 -10.52 23.96
C ASN A 78 -0.55 -9.02 24.11
N VAL A 79 -1.14 -8.36 25.11
CA VAL A 79 -0.97 -6.92 25.40
C VAL A 79 0.02 -6.61 26.54
N LYS A 80 0.83 -7.59 26.99
CA LYS A 80 1.82 -7.33 28.05
C LYS A 80 2.88 -6.31 27.63
N ASP A 81 3.35 -5.52 28.58
CA ASP A 81 4.38 -4.48 28.36
C ASP A 81 5.79 -4.93 28.79
N ASP A 82 5.96 -6.15 29.30
CA ASP A 82 7.24 -6.70 29.76
C ASP A 82 8.12 -7.28 28.65
N ILE A 83 7.59 -7.41 27.44
CA ILE A 83 8.30 -7.92 26.26
C ILE A 83 9.20 -6.81 25.68
N ASP A 84 10.41 -7.16 25.26
CA ASP A 84 11.33 -6.25 24.56
C ASP A 84 10.97 -6.17 23.07
N ASP A 85 9.91 -5.41 22.75
CA ASP A 85 9.43 -5.18 21.39
C ASP A 85 8.81 -3.77 21.19
N VAL A 86 8.40 -3.48 19.96
CA VAL A 86 7.87 -2.17 19.57
C VAL A 86 6.52 -1.87 20.23
N LEU A 87 5.64 -2.88 20.38
CA LEU A 87 4.33 -2.68 20.98
C LEU A 87 4.45 -2.33 22.47
N SER A 88 5.33 -3.02 23.20
CA SER A 88 5.59 -2.73 24.61
C SER A 88 6.21 -1.35 24.83
N GLU A 89 7.02 -0.84 23.90
CA GLU A 89 7.48 0.56 23.93
C GLU A 89 6.30 1.54 23.81
N ILE A 90 5.40 1.31 22.86
CA ILE A 90 4.21 2.14 22.64
C ILE A 90 3.30 2.12 23.88
N ILE A 91 3.05 0.95 24.46
CA ILE A 91 2.21 0.80 25.66
C ILE A 91 2.79 1.59 26.84
N LYS A 92 4.10 1.46 27.11
CA LYS A 92 4.76 2.16 28.23
C LYS A 92 4.73 3.68 28.06
N LYS A 93 4.92 4.15 26.82
CA LYS A 93 4.96 5.59 26.52
C LYS A 93 3.58 6.19 26.28
N LYS A 94 2.56 5.36 26.05
CA LYS A 94 1.24 5.80 25.56
C LYS A 94 1.35 6.69 24.32
N GLU A 95 2.28 6.33 23.43
CA GLU A 95 2.60 7.12 22.24
C GLU A 95 2.99 6.21 21.08
N VAL A 96 2.35 6.40 19.93
CA VAL A 96 2.81 5.83 18.65
C VAL A 96 3.36 6.94 17.76
N LYS A 97 4.48 6.66 17.07
CA LYS A 97 5.08 7.53 16.07
C LYS A 97 4.78 7.01 14.66
N ILE A 98 4.01 7.79 13.90
CA ILE A 98 3.58 7.46 12.53
C ILE A 98 4.36 8.29 11.53
N GLY A 99 4.99 7.62 10.56
CA GLY A 99 5.69 8.28 9.47
C GLY A 99 4.81 8.56 8.26
N ALA A 100 4.82 9.80 7.78
CA ALA A 100 4.20 10.20 6.52
C ALA A 100 5.13 11.09 5.67
N LEU A 101 4.88 11.12 4.35
CA LEU A 101 5.60 11.97 3.41
C LEU A 101 5.29 13.45 3.68
N LYS A 102 6.33 14.29 3.69
CA LYS A 102 6.18 15.76 3.79
C LYS A 102 5.39 16.34 2.60
N ASN A 103 4.66 17.42 2.86
CA ASN A 103 4.03 18.29 1.85
C ASN A 103 3.11 17.54 0.87
N LYS A 104 2.39 16.52 1.36
CA LYS A 104 1.37 15.83 0.57
C LYS A 104 -0.01 16.39 0.88
N ASN A 105 -0.65 16.96 -0.13
CA ASN A 105 -2.03 17.40 -0.06
C ASN A 105 -2.81 16.75 -1.21
N TRP A 106 -3.66 15.79 -0.87
CA TRP A 106 -4.56 15.09 -1.78
C TRP A 106 -6.03 15.49 -1.55
N GLY A 107 -6.26 16.66 -0.94
CA GLY A 107 -7.59 17.13 -0.56
C GLY A 107 -8.21 16.22 0.51
N ILE A 108 -9.46 15.80 0.29
CA ILE A 108 -10.20 14.94 1.22
C ILE A 108 -9.56 13.56 1.43
N ILE A 109 -8.74 13.08 0.48
CA ILE A 109 -8.03 11.80 0.62
C ILE A 109 -6.99 11.85 1.73
N GLY A 110 -6.38 13.01 1.98
CA GLY A 110 -5.39 13.21 3.02
C GLY A 110 -4.57 14.48 2.78
N ASN A 111 -4.54 15.36 3.77
CA ASN A 111 -3.74 16.56 3.81
C ASN A 111 -2.74 16.53 4.99
N TYR A 112 -1.46 16.45 4.62
CA TYR A 112 -0.29 16.36 5.50
C TYR A 112 0.55 17.64 5.48
N GLU A 113 0.02 18.75 4.96
CA GLU A 113 0.63 20.08 5.13
C GLU A 113 0.49 20.61 6.56
N GLN A 114 -0.51 20.10 7.29
CA GLN A 114 -0.77 20.37 8.69
C GLN A 114 -0.46 19.14 9.56
N ASN A 115 -0.10 19.37 10.82
CA ASN A 115 0.15 18.33 11.83
C ASN A 115 -0.63 18.68 13.11
N PRO A 116 -1.65 17.90 13.52
CA PRO A 116 -2.08 16.62 12.96
C PRO A 116 -2.65 16.73 11.52
N PRO A 117 -2.43 15.69 10.68
CA PRO A 117 -2.99 15.64 9.33
C PRO A 117 -4.50 15.34 9.36
N VAL A 118 -5.20 15.68 8.28
CA VAL A 118 -6.67 15.53 8.15
C VAL A 118 -7.07 14.85 6.84
N GLY A 119 -8.23 14.19 6.82
CA GLY A 119 -8.80 13.53 5.65
C GLY A 119 -8.90 12.02 5.83
N PHE A 120 -9.25 11.30 4.76
CA PHE A 120 -9.53 9.86 4.81
C PHE A 120 -8.37 9.05 5.40
N TRP A 121 -7.15 9.14 4.86
CA TRP A 121 -6.03 8.33 5.36
C TRP A 121 -5.63 8.63 6.82
N PRO A 122 -5.57 9.91 7.26
CA PRO A 122 -5.44 10.23 8.67
C PRO A 122 -6.56 9.66 9.55
N ASP A 123 -7.82 9.84 9.16
CA ASP A 123 -8.99 9.31 9.90
C ASP A 123 -8.89 7.78 10.07
N VAL A 124 -8.45 7.05 9.04
CA VAL A 124 -8.23 5.60 9.12
C VAL A 124 -7.20 5.26 10.21
N MET A 125 -6.09 6.01 10.28
CA MET A 125 -5.08 5.76 11.30
C MET A 125 -5.58 6.09 12.71
N TYR A 126 -6.39 7.15 12.86
CA TYR A 126 -6.98 7.53 14.15
C TYR A 126 -7.88 6.41 14.69
N ILE A 127 -8.87 5.94 13.91
CA ILE A 127 -9.80 4.90 14.37
C ILE A 127 -9.11 3.56 14.68
N ILE A 128 -8.04 3.22 13.95
CA ILE A 128 -7.21 2.03 14.22
C ILE A 128 -6.58 2.14 15.61
N TRP A 129 -5.97 3.29 15.92
CA TRP A 129 -5.30 3.47 17.21
C TRP A 129 -6.26 3.74 18.37
N GLU A 130 -7.43 4.32 18.11
CA GLU A 130 -8.54 4.40 19.09
C GLU A 130 -8.97 2.99 19.51
N THR A 131 -9.16 2.08 18.54
CA THR A 131 -9.52 0.68 18.81
C THR A 131 -8.42 -0.06 19.58
N ILE A 132 -7.16 0.10 19.19
CA ILE A 132 -6.02 -0.48 19.90
C ILE A 132 -5.93 0.07 21.33
N SER A 133 -6.08 1.38 21.49
CA SER A 133 -6.01 2.07 22.78
C SER A 133 -7.12 1.58 23.71
N LYS A 134 -8.36 1.49 23.20
CA LYS A 134 -9.51 0.92 23.91
C LYS A 134 -9.26 -0.50 24.37
N HIS A 135 -8.68 -1.35 23.52
CA HIS A 135 -8.40 -2.73 23.89
C HIS A 135 -7.34 -2.84 25.00
N ILE A 136 -6.30 -2.01 24.98
CA ILE A 136 -5.19 -2.07 25.94
C ILE A 136 -5.52 -1.37 27.26
N PHE A 137 -6.17 -0.21 27.20
CA PHE A 137 -6.35 0.69 28.34
C PHE A 137 -7.82 0.90 28.74
N ASN A 138 -8.77 0.33 28.00
CA ASN A 138 -10.20 0.61 28.13
C ASN A 138 -10.53 2.10 27.98
N ASP A 139 -9.78 2.77 27.10
CA ASP A 139 -9.85 4.20 26.79
C ASP A 139 -9.32 4.45 25.37
N GLU A 140 -10.16 5.02 24.50
CA GLU A 140 -9.84 5.28 23.07
C GLU A 140 -8.73 6.34 22.92
N ASP A 141 -8.60 7.26 23.87
CA ASP A 141 -7.67 8.39 23.80
C ASP A 141 -6.36 8.16 24.58
N ALA A 142 -6.19 6.99 25.19
CA ALA A 142 -5.03 6.72 26.04
C ALA A 142 -3.69 6.64 25.30
N ILE A 143 -3.66 6.30 24.00
CA ILE A 143 -2.44 6.29 23.18
C ILE A 143 -2.45 7.53 22.26
N ASN A 144 -1.49 8.43 22.46
CA ASN A 144 -1.31 9.59 21.59
C ASN A 144 -0.67 9.20 20.25
N ILE A 145 -1.21 9.71 19.15
CA ILE A 145 -0.68 9.49 17.80
C ILE A 145 0.17 10.70 17.39
N THR A 146 1.49 10.49 17.31
CA THR A 146 2.44 11.51 16.89
C THR A 146 2.82 11.31 15.43
N TYR A 147 2.38 12.20 14.56
CA TYR A 147 2.81 12.20 13.16
C TYR A 147 4.16 12.89 13.00
N ASN A 148 5.09 12.19 12.34
CA ASN A 148 6.41 12.71 11.97
C ASN A 148 6.57 12.64 10.45
N TYR A 149 7.00 13.76 9.84
CA TYR A 149 7.08 13.86 8.39
C TYR A 149 8.51 13.77 7.87
N TYR A 150 8.70 12.97 6.82
CA TYR A 150 10.00 12.70 6.21
C TYR A 150 9.93 12.81 4.69
N ASP A 151 11.06 13.13 4.07
CA ASP A 151 11.20 13.05 2.61
C ASP A 151 11.30 11.58 2.16
N ASN A 152 11.92 10.72 2.99
CA ASN A 152 11.92 9.27 2.84
C ASN A 152 11.50 8.61 4.16
N VAL A 153 10.23 8.22 4.26
CA VAL A 153 9.64 7.59 5.45
C VAL A 153 10.23 6.21 5.73
N PHE A 154 10.61 5.46 4.70
CA PHE A 154 11.17 4.12 4.86
C PHE A 154 12.56 4.15 5.50
N VAL A 155 13.37 5.19 5.23
CA VAL A 155 14.64 5.40 5.93
C VAL A 155 14.38 5.69 7.41
N ALA A 156 13.45 6.60 7.73
CA ALA A 156 13.09 6.91 9.12
C ALA A 156 12.57 5.68 9.88
N LEU A 157 11.76 4.84 9.23
CA LEU A 157 11.32 3.55 9.79
C LEU A 157 12.52 2.62 10.00
N ASN A 158 13.41 2.53 9.01
CA ASN A 158 14.63 1.74 9.11
C ASN A 158 15.59 2.25 10.20
N ASP A 159 15.54 3.53 10.57
CA ASP A 159 16.39 4.10 11.62
C ASP A 159 15.72 4.07 13.00
N LYS A 160 14.47 3.59 13.07
CA LYS A 160 13.61 3.54 14.28
C LYS A 160 13.20 4.92 14.80
N ASP A 161 13.16 5.93 13.93
CA ASP A 161 12.64 7.27 14.28
C ASP A 161 11.11 7.27 14.41
N ILE A 162 10.46 6.26 13.82
CA ILE A 162 9.02 6.00 13.85
C ILE A 162 8.76 4.52 14.11
N HIS A 163 7.57 4.19 14.61
CA HIS A 163 7.18 2.80 14.87
C HIS A 163 6.55 2.13 13.64
N MET A 164 5.83 2.90 12.83
CA MET A 164 5.20 2.43 11.60
C MET A 164 5.00 3.58 10.61
N THR A 165 4.76 3.26 9.34
CA THR A 165 4.31 4.25 8.36
C THR A 165 2.80 4.44 8.41
N ASP A 166 2.31 5.47 7.74
CA ASP A 166 0.90 5.61 7.40
C ASP A 166 0.40 4.44 6.51
N ASN A 167 -0.93 4.27 6.42
CA ASN A 167 -1.60 3.18 5.73
C ASN A 167 -1.64 3.33 4.20
N TYR A 168 -1.44 4.55 3.66
CA TYR A 168 -1.62 4.83 2.23
C TYR A 168 -0.51 4.28 1.33
N PHE A 169 0.60 3.77 1.87
CA PHE A 169 1.66 3.23 1.04
C PHE A 169 1.20 1.97 0.30
N LEU A 170 1.64 1.82 -0.95
CA LEU A 170 1.34 0.62 -1.74
C LEU A 170 1.92 -0.61 -1.03
N SER A 171 1.11 -1.63 -0.79
CA SER A 171 1.56 -2.85 -0.11
C SER A 171 2.46 -3.70 -1.01
N ASN A 172 3.21 -4.63 -0.39
CA ASN A 172 4.06 -5.61 -1.09
C ASN A 172 5.05 -5.00 -2.11
N SER A 173 5.50 -3.77 -1.87
CA SER A 173 6.42 -3.06 -2.76
C SER A 173 7.86 -3.32 -2.37
N ARG A 174 8.76 -3.35 -3.36
CA ARG A 174 10.20 -3.32 -3.10
C ARG A 174 10.59 -1.94 -2.58
N LEU A 175 10.97 -1.86 -1.31
CA LEU A 175 11.34 -0.60 -0.67
C LEU A 175 12.81 -0.27 -0.90
N VAL A 176 13.09 0.99 -1.24
CA VAL A 176 14.45 1.45 -1.53
C VAL A 176 14.80 2.74 -0.78
N ASP A 177 16.08 2.92 -0.47
CA ASP A 177 16.64 4.18 0.02
C ASP A 177 16.83 5.21 -1.12
N GLN A 178 17.34 6.39 -0.78
CA GLN A 178 17.61 7.45 -1.75
C GLN A 178 18.66 7.08 -2.81
N SER A 179 19.52 6.10 -2.53
CA SER A 179 20.53 5.57 -3.46
C SER A 179 20.01 4.39 -4.29
N GLY A 180 18.74 3.99 -4.13
CA GLY A 180 18.14 2.84 -4.80
C GLY A 180 18.48 1.50 -4.17
N ASN A 181 19.11 1.47 -2.98
CA ASN A 181 19.40 0.22 -2.28
C ASN A 181 18.16 -0.32 -1.60
N ASN A 182 17.99 -1.64 -1.64
CA ASN A 182 16.86 -2.32 -1.01
C ASN A 182 16.87 -2.16 0.52
N LEU A 183 15.69 -2.03 1.14
CA LEU A 183 15.51 -1.99 2.59
C LEU A 183 14.86 -3.29 3.10
N PRO A 184 15.61 -4.42 3.18
CA PRO A 184 15.04 -5.75 3.44
C PRO A 184 14.55 -5.96 4.87
N LYS A 185 14.88 -5.05 5.80
CA LYS A 185 14.44 -5.12 7.21
C LYS A 185 13.02 -4.61 7.41
N LEU A 186 12.40 -4.05 6.36
CA LEU A 186 11.06 -3.50 6.43
C LEU A 186 10.08 -4.52 5.89
N THR A 187 8.95 -4.69 6.57
CA THR A 187 7.87 -5.56 6.16
C THR A 187 6.58 -4.78 5.99
N SER A 188 5.76 -5.18 5.02
CA SER A 188 4.42 -4.64 4.82
C SER A 188 3.42 -5.38 5.70
N GLY A 189 2.37 -4.69 6.16
CA GLY A 189 1.18 -5.36 6.64
C GLY A 189 0.35 -5.96 5.48
N LEU A 190 -0.80 -6.55 5.82
CA LEU A 190 -1.79 -6.96 4.84
C LEU A 190 -2.38 -5.74 4.09
N PRO A 191 -2.83 -5.91 2.83
CA PRO A 191 -3.50 -4.86 2.07
C PRO A 191 -4.91 -4.60 2.60
N ILE A 192 -5.01 -3.88 3.73
CA ILE A 192 -6.26 -3.66 4.47
C ILE A 192 -7.26 -2.79 3.70
N ILE A 193 -6.77 -1.91 2.83
CA ILE A 193 -7.56 -1.03 1.97
C ILE A 193 -7.03 -1.18 0.54
N LYS A 194 -7.94 -1.21 -0.44
CA LYS A 194 -7.64 -1.42 -1.85
C LYS A 194 -8.41 -0.45 -2.74
N HIS A 195 -7.80 0.02 -3.82
CA HIS A 195 -8.53 0.70 -4.90
C HIS A 195 -8.59 -0.18 -6.16
N SER A 196 -9.64 0.02 -6.97
CA SER A 196 -9.79 -0.61 -8.29
C SER A 196 -8.88 0.02 -9.33
N ASN A 197 -8.45 -0.73 -10.33
CA ASN A 197 -7.86 -0.19 -11.55
C ASN A 197 -8.91 -0.24 -12.68
N LYS A 198 -9.60 0.88 -12.92
CA LYS A 198 -10.60 1.00 -14.00
C LYS A 198 -9.92 1.30 -15.33
N ILE A 199 -10.49 0.78 -16.41
CA ILE A 199 -9.94 0.87 -17.77
C ILE A 199 -10.88 1.68 -18.65
N MET A 200 -10.37 2.76 -19.23
CA MET A 200 -10.98 3.54 -20.31
C MET A 200 -10.55 2.98 -21.66
N ILE A 201 -11.51 2.69 -22.55
CA ILE A 201 -11.26 2.22 -23.92
C ILE A 201 -12.33 2.76 -24.87
N LEU A 202 -12.02 2.91 -26.16
CA LEU A 202 -13.04 3.29 -27.15
C LEU A 202 -14.09 2.18 -27.33
N LYS A 203 -15.37 2.56 -27.36
CA LYS A 203 -16.51 1.66 -27.60
C LYS A 203 -16.42 0.91 -28.93
N GLU A 204 -15.75 1.48 -29.92
CA GLU A 204 -15.55 0.87 -31.24
C GLU A 204 -14.82 -0.48 -31.20
N TYR A 205 -14.02 -0.74 -30.15
CA TYR A 205 -13.33 -2.02 -29.97
C TYR A 205 -14.23 -3.12 -29.40
N ASN A 206 -15.43 -2.77 -28.90
CA ASN A 206 -16.36 -3.70 -28.26
C ASN A 206 -15.73 -4.55 -27.14
N ILE A 207 -14.85 -3.94 -26.33
CA ILE A 207 -14.19 -4.56 -25.18
C ILE A 207 -14.77 -3.96 -23.90
N ASN A 208 -15.26 -4.81 -23.01
CA ASN A 208 -15.88 -4.41 -21.74
C ASN A 208 -15.37 -5.20 -20.52
N ASN A 209 -14.36 -6.04 -20.69
CA ASN A 209 -13.76 -6.84 -19.62
C ASN A 209 -12.26 -7.09 -19.90
N LEU A 210 -11.54 -7.53 -18.86
CA LEU A 210 -10.10 -7.70 -18.92
C LEU A 210 -9.65 -8.86 -19.83
N GLU A 211 -10.41 -9.95 -19.93
CA GLU A 211 -10.03 -11.10 -20.75
C GLU A 211 -10.14 -10.81 -22.25
N ASP A 212 -11.17 -10.07 -22.68
CA ASP A 212 -11.28 -9.60 -24.06
C ASP A 212 -10.16 -8.62 -24.41
N LEU A 213 -9.81 -7.71 -23.48
CA LEU A 213 -8.67 -6.80 -23.65
C LEU A 213 -7.35 -7.56 -23.80
N LYS A 214 -7.14 -8.59 -22.98
CA LYS A 214 -5.96 -9.45 -23.03
C LYS A 214 -5.86 -10.23 -24.34
N SER A 215 -6.98 -10.72 -24.82
CA SER A 215 -7.08 -11.37 -26.13
C SER A 215 -6.77 -10.39 -27.27
N TYR A 216 -7.23 -9.14 -27.16
CA TYR A 216 -6.96 -8.08 -28.13
C TYR A 216 -5.48 -7.68 -28.18
N ILE A 217 -4.87 -7.39 -27.02
CA ILE A 217 -3.45 -7.02 -26.92
C ILE A 217 -2.54 -8.14 -27.42
N SER A 218 -2.89 -9.41 -27.15
CA SER A 218 -2.10 -10.55 -27.62
C SER A 218 -2.10 -10.71 -29.14
N LYS A 219 -3.05 -10.09 -29.86
CA LYS A 219 -3.10 -10.08 -31.33
C LYS A 219 -2.52 -8.81 -31.94
N ASN A 220 -2.31 -7.77 -31.14
CA ASN A 220 -1.92 -6.43 -31.57
C ASN A 220 -0.77 -5.93 -30.69
N GLU A 221 0.45 -6.36 -30.99
CA GLU A 221 1.64 -5.96 -30.25
C GLU A 221 2.07 -4.52 -30.58
N GLY A 222 2.87 -3.91 -29.68
CA GLY A 222 3.43 -2.57 -29.87
C GLY A 222 2.47 -1.43 -29.53
N LEU A 223 1.29 -1.74 -28.98
CA LEU A 223 0.35 -0.76 -28.46
C LEU A 223 0.89 -0.08 -27.19
N LYS A 224 0.35 1.10 -26.88
CA LYS A 224 0.70 1.87 -25.67
C LYS A 224 -0.47 1.97 -24.71
N ILE A 225 -0.21 1.82 -23.42
CA ILE A 225 -1.18 1.98 -22.33
C ILE A 225 -0.87 3.26 -21.56
N ALA A 226 -1.85 4.15 -21.45
CA ALA A 226 -1.77 5.35 -20.64
C ALA A 226 -2.21 5.06 -19.21
N CYS A 227 -1.49 5.56 -18.20
CA CYS A 227 -1.82 5.40 -16.79
C CYS A 227 -1.75 6.74 -16.07
N LEU A 228 -2.68 6.99 -15.15
CA LEU A 228 -2.62 8.21 -14.33
C LEU A 228 -1.49 8.14 -13.28
N THR A 229 -1.16 6.94 -12.80
CA THR A 229 -0.08 6.71 -11.85
C THR A 229 0.77 5.51 -12.27
N GLU A 230 2.01 5.46 -11.77
CA GLU A 230 2.88 4.29 -11.93
C GLU A 230 2.24 3.02 -11.34
N ALA A 231 1.50 3.16 -10.24
CA ALA A 231 0.77 2.05 -9.62
C ALA A 231 -0.26 1.42 -10.58
N ASN A 232 -1.01 2.26 -11.32
CA ASN A 232 -1.96 1.78 -12.31
C ASN A 232 -1.27 0.95 -13.41
N CYS A 233 -0.12 1.41 -13.88
CA CYS A 233 0.66 0.68 -14.89
C CYS A 233 1.22 -0.63 -14.33
N ASN A 234 1.75 -0.63 -13.12
CA ASN A 234 2.27 -1.83 -12.47
C ASN A 234 1.18 -2.89 -12.25
N ALA A 235 -0.05 -2.50 -11.93
CA ALA A 235 -1.17 -3.43 -11.81
C ALA A 235 -1.42 -4.22 -13.12
N LEU A 236 -1.35 -3.54 -14.27
CA LEU A 236 -1.53 -4.16 -15.59
C LEU A 236 -0.26 -4.86 -16.10
N LYS A 237 0.92 -4.52 -15.58
CA LYS A 237 2.20 -5.13 -15.96
C LYS A 237 2.22 -6.63 -15.72
N ASN A 238 1.55 -7.09 -14.66
CA ASN A 238 1.41 -8.51 -14.35
C ASN A 238 0.57 -9.27 -15.38
N ILE A 239 -0.24 -8.58 -16.19
CA ILE A 239 -1.14 -9.19 -17.18
C ILE A 239 -0.57 -9.10 -18.60
N PHE A 240 -0.10 -7.90 -19.00
CA PHE A 240 0.34 -7.65 -20.37
C PHE A 240 1.86 -7.71 -20.57
N LEU A 241 2.65 -7.75 -19.49
CA LEU A 241 4.11 -7.89 -19.51
C LEU A 241 4.78 -6.90 -20.48
N ASP A 242 5.50 -7.38 -21.48
CA ASP A 242 6.24 -6.62 -22.47
C ASP A 242 5.49 -6.43 -23.79
N LYS A 243 4.25 -6.93 -23.92
CA LYS A 243 3.43 -6.80 -25.14
C LYS A 243 3.00 -5.36 -25.45
N VAL A 244 3.09 -4.48 -24.47
CA VAL A 244 2.68 -3.08 -24.52
C VAL A 244 3.73 -2.18 -23.92
N THR A 245 3.77 -0.93 -24.36
CA THR A 245 4.53 0.12 -23.69
C THR A 245 3.64 0.85 -22.69
N TYR A 246 4.16 1.10 -21.49
CA TYR A 246 3.45 1.80 -20.42
C TYR A 246 3.89 3.26 -20.34
N ASP A 247 2.93 4.19 -20.38
CA ASP A 247 3.17 5.62 -20.18
C ASP A 247 2.37 6.13 -18.98
N TYR A 248 3.08 6.47 -17.92
CA TYR A 248 2.52 7.07 -16.69
C TYR A 248 3.09 8.47 -16.40
N LYS A 249 3.99 8.99 -17.24
CA LYS A 249 4.68 10.28 -16.99
C LYS A 249 4.06 11.43 -17.78
N SER A 250 3.26 11.12 -18.81
CA SER A 250 2.67 12.12 -19.70
C SER A 250 1.30 12.64 -19.24
N PHE A 251 0.75 12.16 -18.12
CA PHE A 251 -0.65 12.42 -17.74
C PHE A 251 -0.76 13.00 -16.34
N SER A 252 -1.46 14.13 -16.22
CA SER A 252 -1.76 14.82 -14.95
C SER A 252 -3.24 14.80 -14.58
N SER A 253 -4.13 14.38 -15.48
CA SER A 253 -5.57 14.40 -15.25
C SER A 253 -6.33 13.32 -16.04
N TYR A 254 -7.56 13.04 -15.61
CA TYR A 254 -8.49 12.16 -16.34
C TYR A 254 -8.79 12.66 -17.76
N ILE A 255 -8.86 13.98 -17.94
CA ILE A 255 -9.14 14.60 -19.23
C ILE A 255 -8.00 14.32 -20.20
N ASP A 256 -6.75 14.47 -19.77
CA ASP A 256 -5.58 14.25 -20.63
C ASP A 256 -5.46 12.77 -21.04
N LEU A 257 -5.70 11.88 -20.08
CA LEU A 257 -5.73 10.44 -20.30
C LEU A 257 -6.86 10.05 -21.28
N SER A 258 -8.05 10.63 -21.14
CA SER A 258 -9.18 10.38 -22.06
C SER A 258 -8.91 10.88 -23.49
N LYS A 259 -8.25 12.05 -23.65
CA LYS A 259 -7.86 12.59 -24.98
C LYS A 259 -6.87 11.67 -25.69
N SER A 260 -5.98 11.07 -24.92
CA SER A 260 -5.00 10.09 -25.43
C SER A 260 -5.68 8.83 -25.99
N VAL A 261 -6.70 8.33 -25.30
CA VAL A 261 -7.55 7.22 -25.78
C VAL A 261 -8.37 7.64 -27.01
N LEU A 262 -8.99 8.83 -27.00
CA LEU A 262 -9.77 9.36 -28.12
C LEU A 262 -8.96 9.54 -29.40
N SER A 263 -7.69 9.93 -29.27
CA SER A 263 -6.75 10.08 -30.39
C SER A 263 -6.14 8.75 -30.85
N LYS A 264 -6.43 7.64 -30.17
CA LYS A 264 -5.84 6.30 -30.40
C LYS A 264 -4.31 6.27 -30.27
N SER A 265 -3.71 7.30 -29.67
CA SER A 265 -2.27 7.30 -29.37
C SER A 265 -1.91 6.25 -28.31
N HIS A 266 -2.89 5.94 -27.45
CA HIS A 266 -2.85 4.85 -26.47
C HIS A 266 -4.13 4.03 -26.63
N ILE A 267 -4.01 2.70 -26.54
CA ILE A 267 -5.16 1.79 -26.72
C ILE A 267 -6.17 1.94 -25.58
N ILE A 268 -5.66 2.10 -24.36
CA ILE A 268 -6.46 2.28 -23.15
C ILE A 268 -5.84 3.33 -22.24
N GLY A 269 -6.67 3.83 -21.34
CA GLY A 269 -6.28 4.64 -20.20
C GLY A 269 -6.64 3.96 -18.87
N VAL A 270 -5.78 3.98 -17.87
CA VAL A 270 -6.00 3.32 -16.56
C VAL A 270 -6.04 4.33 -15.43
N ILE A 271 -7.05 4.21 -14.58
CA ILE A 271 -7.31 5.13 -13.46
C ILE A 271 -7.82 4.39 -12.23
N SER A 272 -7.63 4.96 -11.03
CA SER A 272 -8.13 4.36 -9.79
C SER A 272 -9.52 4.83 -9.37
N GLY A 273 -9.87 6.08 -9.70
CA GLY A 273 -11.10 6.73 -9.25
C GLY A 273 -12.28 6.60 -10.23
N ILE A 274 -13.37 7.28 -9.90
CA ILE A 274 -14.52 7.47 -10.78
C ILE A 274 -14.17 8.59 -11.78
N PRO A 275 -14.07 8.28 -13.08
CA PRO A 275 -13.80 9.32 -14.07
C PRO A 275 -15.00 10.25 -14.19
N PHE A 276 -14.73 11.55 -14.28
CA PHE A 276 -15.71 12.58 -14.56
C PHE A 276 -15.34 13.31 -15.85
N ASN A 277 -16.32 13.95 -16.49
CA ASN A 277 -16.14 14.83 -17.66
C ASN A 277 -15.40 14.17 -18.85
N PHE A 278 -15.77 12.94 -19.23
CA PHE A 278 -15.25 12.28 -20.44
C PHE A 278 -16.38 12.02 -21.46
N ASN A 279 -16.01 11.69 -22.71
CA ASN A 279 -16.99 11.45 -23.77
C ASN A 279 -17.60 10.05 -23.66
N GLU A 280 -18.67 9.91 -22.87
CA GLU A 280 -19.39 8.66 -22.61
C GLU A 280 -20.00 8.02 -23.88
N HIS A 281 -20.26 8.79 -24.93
CA HIS A 281 -20.73 8.23 -26.20
C HIS A 281 -19.64 7.47 -26.96
N LYS A 282 -18.36 7.79 -26.72
CA LYS A 282 -17.21 7.20 -27.42
C LYS A 282 -16.36 6.28 -26.55
N ILE A 283 -16.31 6.51 -25.25
CA ILE A 283 -15.47 5.78 -24.30
C ILE A 283 -16.34 4.87 -23.44
N ASN A 284 -15.92 3.62 -23.31
CA ASN A 284 -16.39 2.70 -22.28
C ASN A 284 -15.41 2.72 -21.10
N VAL A 285 -15.94 2.59 -19.89
CA VAL A 285 -15.14 2.41 -18.68
C VAL A 285 -15.62 1.13 -17.99
N PHE A 286 -14.70 0.21 -17.72
CA PHE A 286 -15.00 -1.02 -16.99
C PHE A 286 -13.97 -1.25 -15.89
N ASP A 287 -14.36 -1.95 -14.82
CA ASP A 287 -13.43 -2.35 -13.76
C ASP A 287 -12.61 -3.56 -14.24
N SER A 288 -11.27 -3.50 -14.09
CA SER A 288 -10.41 -4.64 -14.43
C SER A 288 -10.47 -5.75 -13.38
N PHE A 289 -11.03 -5.47 -12.20
CA PHE A 289 -10.94 -6.30 -10.99
C PHE A 289 -9.52 -6.48 -10.45
N LEU A 290 -8.52 -5.85 -11.08
CA LEU A 290 -7.17 -5.76 -10.52
C LEU A 290 -7.17 -4.71 -9.42
N LYS A 291 -6.90 -5.16 -8.19
CA LYS A 291 -6.85 -4.30 -7.01
C LYS A 291 -5.42 -3.93 -6.67
N THR A 292 -5.20 -2.66 -6.36
CA THR A 292 -3.94 -2.17 -5.78
C THR A 292 -4.14 -2.05 -4.28
N GLY A 293 -3.32 -2.75 -3.50
CA GLY A 293 -3.41 -2.75 -2.03
C GLY A 293 -2.60 -1.63 -1.38
N HIS A 294 -3.11 -1.18 -0.24
CA HIS A 294 -2.48 -0.19 0.63
C HIS A 294 -2.28 -0.78 2.03
N SER A 295 -1.13 -0.52 2.63
CA SER A 295 -0.79 -0.98 3.97
C SER A 295 0.29 -0.11 4.61
N ALA A 296 0.32 -0.13 5.93
CA ALA A 296 1.47 0.36 6.68
C ALA A 296 2.68 -0.58 6.54
N TYR A 297 3.86 -0.02 6.81
CA TYR A 297 5.12 -0.76 6.91
C TYR A 297 5.70 -0.68 8.32
N PHE A 298 6.43 -1.73 8.69
CA PHE A 298 6.98 -1.99 10.02
C PHE A 298 8.43 -2.48 9.91
N LYS A 299 9.17 -2.47 11.01
CA LYS A 299 10.58 -2.92 11.10
C LYS A 299 10.78 -4.02 12.12
#